data_AF-A0A2U0S0T8-F1
#
_entry.id   AF-A0A2U0S0T8-F1
#
_cell.length_a   1.000
_cell.length_b   1.000
_cell.length_c   1.000
_cell.angle_alpha   90.00
_cell.angle_beta   90.00
_cell.angle_gamma   90.00
#
_symmetry.space_group_name_H-M   'P 1'
#
loop_
_entity.id
_entity.type
_entity.pdbx_description
1 polymer ?
#
loop_
_entity_poly.entity_id
_entity_poly.type
_entity_poly.pdbx_seq_one_letter_code
_entity_poly.pdbx_strand_id
1 'polypeptide(L)'
;MLSPIELVQDASQYDGSVVTVSGKVSLLGEVFGSLFMLDDTVTVFYSHQDATVDVSNIENGDTVTVTGKFVAPNTIYALSIEKN
;
A
#
# COMPACT_ATOMS: atom_id res chain seq x y z
N MET A 1 -5.25 7.07 11.09
CA MET A 1 -4.59 5.98 10.34
C MET A 1 -5.67 4.96 10.04
N LEU A 2 -5.85 4.60 8.77
CA LEU A 2 -6.89 3.67 8.32
C LEU A 2 -6.36 2.23 8.33
N SER A 3 -7.24 1.25 8.52
CA SER A 3 -6.97 -0.13 8.12
C SER A 3 -7.26 -0.35 6.63
N PRO A 4 -6.67 -1.39 5.99
CA PRO A 4 -6.93 -1.68 4.57
C PRO A 4 -8.41 -1.96 4.29
N ILE A 5 -9.11 -2.60 5.23
CA ILE A 5 -10.52 -2.94 5.06
C ILE A 5 -11.43 -1.70 5.12
N GLU A 6 -11.18 -0.79 6.06
CA GLU A 6 -11.92 0.49 6.14
C GLU A 6 -11.72 1.32 4.88
N LEU A 7 -10.48 1.36 4.37
CA LEU A 7 -10.17 2.09 3.13
C LEU A 7 -10.98 1.56 1.94
N VAL A 8 -11.06 0.25 1.76
CA VAL A 8 -11.78 -0.35 0.62
C VAL A 8 -13.30 -0.27 0.80
N GLN A 9 -13.81 -0.39 2.03
CA GLN A 9 -15.25 -0.24 2.30
C GLN A 9 -15.76 1.17 1.94
N ASP A 10 -14.95 2.20 2.19
CA ASP A 10 -15.27 3.60 1.92
C ASP A 10 -14.48 4.18 0.73
N ALA A 11 -14.06 3.33 -0.22
CA ALA A 11 -13.13 3.69 -1.29
C ALA A 11 -13.50 4.98 -2.06
N SER A 12 -14.79 5.20 -2.32
CA SER A 12 -15.27 6.40 -3.02
C SER A 12 -14.98 7.72 -2.29
N GLN A 13 -14.85 7.70 -0.96
CA GLN A 13 -14.50 8.88 -0.17
C GLN A 13 -13.02 9.25 -0.29
N TYR A 14 -12.18 8.29 -0.68
CA TYR A 14 -10.73 8.42 -0.69
C TYR A 14 -10.14 8.46 -2.11
N ASP A 15 -10.96 8.29 -3.15
CA ASP A 15 -10.48 8.26 -4.54
C ASP A 15 -9.70 9.53 -4.90
N GLY A 16 -8.48 9.33 -5.39
CA GLY A 16 -7.54 10.41 -5.73
C GLY A 16 -6.89 11.12 -4.53
N SER A 17 -7.28 10.81 -3.29
CA SER A 17 -6.75 11.43 -2.08
C SER A 17 -5.47 10.76 -1.59
N VAL A 18 -4.66 11.50 -0.83
CA VAL A 18 -3.53 10.93 -0.09
C VAL A 18 -4.06 10.32 1.20
N VAL A 19 -3.73 9.05 1.43
CA VAL A 19 -4.15 8.27 2.59
C VAL A 19 -2.95 7.72 3.33
N THR A 20 -3.13 7.46 4.63
CA THR A 20 -2.16 6.74 5.48
C THR A 20 -2.82 5.51 6.06
N VAL A 21 -2.31 4.34 5.68
CA VAL A 21 -2.91 3.02 5.91
C VAL A 21 -1.87 2.11 6.52
N SER A 22 -2.22 1.33 7.54
CA SER A 22 -1.31 0.33 8.12
C SER A 22 -1.89 -1.06 8.02
N GLY A 23 -1.08 -2.03 7.62
CA GLY A 23 -1.48 -3.42 7.46
C GLY A 23 -0.29 -4.35 7.30
N LYS A 24 -0.56 -5.65 7.26
CA LYS A 24 0.45 -6.70 7.10
C LYS A 24 0.79 -6.91 5.63
N VAL A 25 2.08 -6.96 5.31
CA VAL A 25 2.60 -7.17 3.95
C VAL A 25 2.42 -8.62 3.51
N SER A 26 1.94 -8.80 2.27
CA SER A 26 1.92 -10.08 1.56
C SER A 26 2.27 -9.89 0.08
N LEU A 27 2.64 -10.99 -0.58
CA LEU A 27 2.99 -11.06 -2.01
C LEU A 27 4.18 -10.19 -2.46
N LEU A 28 4.98 -9.65 -1.53
CA LEU A 28 6.19 -8.92 -1.87
C LEU A 28 7.18 -9.85 -2.58
N GLY A 29 7.55 -9.49 -3.81
CA GLY A 29 8.45 -10.30 -4.65
C GLY A 29 7.84 -11.58 -5.22
N GLU A 30 6.58 -11.90 -4.91
CA GLU A 30 5.88 -13.09 -5.41
C GLU A 30 5.17 -12.84 -6.76
N VAL A 31 4.86 -11.58 -7.05
CA VAL A 31 4.20 -11.15 -8.29
C VAL A 31 5.18 -10.38 -9.16
N PHE A 32 5.08 -10.54 -10.49
CA PHE A 32 5.81 -9.68 -11.42
C PHE A 32 5.38 -8.22 -11.23
N GLY A 33 6.24 -7.42 -10.62
CA GLY A 33 6.02 -5.98 -10.47
C GLY A 33 6.61 -5.44 -9.17
N SER A 34 6.67 -4.12 -9.07
CA SER A 34 7.08 -3.41 -7.87
C SER A 34 5.88 -3.14 -6.96
N LEU A 35 5.26 -4.20 -6.46
CA LEU A 35 4.08 -4.14 -5.61
C LEU A 35 4.08 -5.17 -4.47
N PHE A 36 3.22 -4.94 -3.49
CA PHE A 36 2.81 -5.91 -2.46
C PHE A 36 1.34 -5.65 -2.08
N MET A 37 0.77 -6.48 -1.20
CA MET A 37 -0.56 -6.29 -0.63
C MET A 37 -0.51 -6.00 0.88
N LEU A 38 -1.46 -5.20 1.35
CA LEU A 38 -1.74 -5.01 2.77
C LEU A 38 -2.99 -5.80 3.16
N ASP A 39 -2.85 -6.67 4.17
CA ASP A 39 -3.89 -7.55 4.69
C ASP A 39 -4.67 -8.28 3.59
N ASP A 40 -3.96 -8.68 2.53
CA ASP A 40 -4.51 -9.34 1.34
C ASP A 40 -5.66 -8.57 0.66
N THR A 41 -5.77 -7.26 0.92
CA THR A 41 -6.93 -6.43 0.54
C THR A 41 -6.54 -5.25 -0.35
N VAL A 42 -5.51 -4.49 0.04
CA VAL A 42 -5.08 -3.26 -0.67
C VAL A 42 -3.77 -3.53 -1.41
N THR A 43 -3.73 -3.25 -2.70
CA THR A 43 -2.51 -3.34 -3.51
C THR A 43 -1.70 -2.06 -3.37
N VAL A 44 -0.41 -2.17 -3.07
CA VAL A 44 0.52 -1.05 -2.94
C VAL A 44 1.57 -1.16 -4.02
N PHE A 45 1.65 -0.19 -4.93
CA PHE A 45 2.77 -0.05 -5.85
C PHE A 45 3.83 0.84 -5.20
N TYR A 46 4.99 0.26 -4.92
CA TYR A 46 6.14 0.98 -4.36
C TYR A 46 7.09 1.50 -5.43
N SER A 47 6.88 1.15 -6.71
CA SER A 47 7.48 1.86 -7.85
C SER A 47 6.41 2.14 -8.89
N HIS A 48 6.32 3.40 -9.31
CA HIS A 48 5.41 3.89 -10.34
C HIS A 48 6.06 5.09 -11.06
N GLN A 49 5.35 5.71 -12.01
CA GLN A 49 5.89 6.77 -12.86
C GLN A 49 6.56 7.93 -12.10
N ASP A 50 6.01 8.30 -10.94
CA ASP A 50 6.42 9.51 -10.22
C ASP A 50 7.36 9.23 -9.03
N ALA A 51 7.42 8.00 -8.52
CA ALA A 51 8.22 7.68 -7.34
C ALA A 51 8.64 6.21 -7.28
N THR A 52 9.70 5.95 -6.52
CA THR A 52 10.09 4.62 -6.07
C THR A 52 10.48 4.69 -4.60
N VAL A 53 9.86 3.85 -3.79
CA VAL A 53 10.11 3.72 -2.35
C VAL A 53 10.99 2.49 -2.13
N ASP A 54 12.05 2.65 -1.34
CA ASP A 54 12.89 1.52 -0.94
C ASP A 54 12.13 0.61 0.02
N VAL A 55 12.10 -0.68 -0.30
CA VAL A 55 11.44 -1.73 0.48
C VAL A 55 12.43 -2.83 0.88
N SER A 56 13.73 -2.58 0.76
CA SER A 56 14.80 -3.56 1.00
C SER A 56 14.82 -4.14 2.42
N ASN A 57 14.22 -3.44 3.40
CA ASN A 57 14.11 -3.85 4.80
C ASN A 57 12.71 -4.40 5.18
N ILE A 58 11.85 -4.64 4.20
CA ILE A 58 10.47 -5.12 4.37
C ILE A 58 10.36 -6.55 3.83
N GLU A 59 9.65 -7.40 4.56
CA GLU A 59 9.41 -8.80 4.23
C GLU A 59 7.91 -9.13 4.32
N ASN A 60 7.50 -10.22 3.67
CA ASN A 60 6.15 -10.75 3.84
C ASN A 60 5.91 -11.11 5.31
N GLY A 61 4.78 -10.67 5.86
CA GLY A 61 4.42 -10.81 7.27
C GLY A 61 4.74 -9.60 8.14
N ASP A 62 5.57 -8.66 7.67
CA ASP A 62 5.80 -7.40 8.37
C ASP A 62 4.53 -6.55 8.42
N THR A 63 4.37 -5.79 9.50
CA THR A 63 3.37 -4.71 9.53
C THR A 63 4.05 -3.41 9.11
N VAL A 64 3.44 -2.71 8.16
CA VAL A 64 3.97 -1.44 7.66
C VAL A 64 2.90 -0.35 7.72
N THR A 65 3.33 0.89 7.70
CA THR A 65 2.51 2.08 7.47
C THR A 65 2.85 2.64 6.11
N VAL A 66 1.85 2.74 5.23
CA VAL A 66 1.98 3.26 3.86
C VAL A 66 1.27 4.61 3.79
N THR A 67 1.98 5.64 3.34
CA THR A 67 1.36 6.90 2.90
C THR A 67 1.46 7.01 1.40
N GLY A 68 0.35 7.25 0.73
CA GLY A 68 0.31 7.29 -0.73
C GLY A 68 -0.99 7.78 -1.30
N LYS A 69 -1.03 7.95 -2.62
CA LYS A 69 -2.24 8.33 -3.34
C LYS A 69 -3.12 7.08 -3.51
N PHE A 70 -4.35 7.12 -3.02
CA PHE A 70 -5.33 6.08 -3.27
C PHE A 70 -5.91 6.23 -4.67
N VAL A 71 -5.78 5.17 -5.45
CA VAL A 71 -6.25 5.05 -6.84
C VAL A 71 -7.24 3.89 -6.82
N ALA A 72 -8.52 4.20 -6.96
CA ALA A 72 -9.61 3.26 -6.74
C ALA A 72 -9.51 2.00 -7.64
N PRO A 73 -10.06 0.85 -7.21
CA PRO A 73 -10.85 0.67 -5.98
C PRO A 73 -10.05 0.22 -4.74
N ASN A 74 -8.81 -0.22 -4.89
CA ASN A 74 -8.02 -0.79 -3.79
C ASN A 74 -6.50 -0.58 -3.97
N THR A 75 -6.09 0.38 -4.79
CA THR A 75 -4.67 0.58 -5.12
C THR A 75 -4.13 1.81 -4.42
N ILE A 76 -2.89 1.73 -3.92
CA ILE A 76 -2.13 2.87 -3.44
C ILE A 76 -0.85 2.99 -4.27
N TYR A 77 -0.58 4.20 -4.75
CA TYR A 77 0.74 4.58 -5.24
C TYR A 77 1.52 5.20 -4.09
N ALA A 78 2.52 4.47 -3.60
CA ALA A 78 3.21 4.79 -2.37
C ALA A 78 4.14 6.01 -2.53
N LEU A 79 4.06 6.91 -1.56
CA LEU A 79 4.98 8.04 -1.40
C LEU A 79 5.98 7.77 -0.27
N SER A 80 5.56 7.05 0.77
CA SER A 80 6.43 6.53 1.83
C SER A 80 5.90 5.22 2.39
N ILE A 81 6.83 4.38 2.86
CA ILE A 81 6.54 3.11 3.54
C ILE A 81 7.48 3.01 4.74
N GLU A 82 6.91 2.78 5.92
CA GLU A 82 7.63 2.65 7.18
C GLU A 82 7.29 1.31 7.83
N LYS A 83 8.30 0.53 8.24
CA LYS A 83 8.11 -0.72 8.99
C LYS A 83 7.85 -0.39 10.47
N ASN A 84 6.81 -1.01 11.04
CA ASN A 84 6.40 -0.83 12.44
C ASN A 84 7.10 -1.80 13.38
#